data_AF-A0A851S6V6-F1
#
_entry.id   AF-A0A851S6V6-F1
#
_cell.length_a   1.000
_cell.length_b   1.000
_cell.length_c   1.000
_cell.angle_alpha   90.00
_cell.angle_beta   90.00
_cell.angle_gamma   90.00
#
_symmetry.space_group_name_H-M   'P 1'
#
loop_
_entity.id
_entity.type
_entity.pdbx_description
1 polymer ?
#
loop_
_entity_poly.entity_id
_entity_poly.type
_entity_poly.pdbx_seq_one_letter_code
_entity_poly.pdbx_strand_id
1 'polypeptide(L)'
;FCRPRSSTAAADTSGEDTLLKWGLLLVPLTTFALGTWQVQRRKWKLDLIAQLTSRITADPIPLTLDPMELKELEYRPVKVRGRFDHSKELYILPRSLLDPEREAREAGRITSHPENGANVVTPFYCTELGVTILVNRGFVPKKKLKPETRLKGQVRG
;
A
#
# COMPACT_ATOMS: atom_id res chain seq x y z
N PHE A 1 45.55 -39.74 55.28
CA PHE A 1 45.98 -38.45 54.71
C PHE A 1 46.37 -38.71 53.25
N CYS A 2 45.82 -38.16 52.18
CA CYS A 2 45.00 -36.97 51.92
C CYS A 2 44.17 -37.19 50.64
N ARG A 3 42.99 -36.57 50.54
CA ARG A 3 42.20 -36.42 49.31
C ARG A 3 42.88 -35.37 48.40
N PRO A 4 42.94 -35.54 47.06
CA PRO A 4 43.14 -34.41 46.18
C PRO A 4 41.82 -33.64 46.03
N ARG A 5 41.96 -32.32 46.08
CA ARG A 5 40.94 -31.28 46.06
C ARG A 5 40.43 -31.11 44.63
N SER A 6 39.11 -31.03 44.47
CA SER A 6 38.45 -30.63 43.23
C SER A 6 38.94 -29.26 42.78
N SER A 7 39.46 -29.17 41.55
CA SER A 7 39.72 -27.89 40.88
C SER A 7 38.47 -27.51 40.11
N THR A 8 37.61 -26.69 40.72
CA THR A 8 36.50 -26.04 40.00
C THR A 8 37.11 -24.95 39.13
N ALA A 9 37.00 -25.09 37.81
CA ALA A 9 37.33 -24.07 36.83
C ALA A 9 36.42 -22.84 37.05
N ALA A 10 37.02 -21.70 37.37
CA ALA A 10 36.36 -20.40 37.40
C ALA A 10 37.09 -19.48 36.42
N ALA A 11 36.63 -19.42 35.18
CA ALA A 11 37.04 -18.41 34.20
C ALA A 11 36.08 -18.39 33.01
N ASP A 12 34.99 -17.60 33.11
CA ASP A 12 34.51 -16.76 31.98
C ASP A 12 33.41 -15.72 32.33
N THR A 13 33.19 -15.39 33.62
CA THR A 13 32.03 -14.55 34.00
C THR A 13 32.14 -13.06 33.64
N SER A 14 33.35 -12.52 33.49
CA SER A 14 33.53 -11.05 33.32
C SER A 14 33.06 -10.51 31.96
N GLY A 15 33.16 -11.30 30.90
CA GLY A 15 32.69 -10.92 29.56
C GLY A 15 31.16 -10.98 29.46
N GLU A 16 30.58 -12.05 30.00
CA GLU A 16 29.13 -12.25 30.07
C GLU A 16 28.45 -11.20 30.96
N ASP A 17 29.01 -10.87 32.12
CA ASP A 17 28.46 -9.83 33.01
C ASP A 17 28.46 -8.44 32.38
N THR A 18 29.49 -8.12 31.59
CA THR A 18 29.59 -6.85 30.88
C THR A 18 28.54 -6.81 29.76
N LEU A 19 28.43 -7.87 28.95
CA LEU A 19 27.41 -7.99 27.91
C LEU A 19 25.97 -7.94 28.48
N LEU A 20 25.72 -8.60 29.61
CA LEU A 20 24.43 -8.56 30.31
C LEU A 20 24.12 -7.15 30.83
N LYS A 21 25.10 -6.45 31.42
CA LYS A 21 24.92 -5.06 31.90
C LYS A 21 24.62 -4.08 30.76
N TRP A 22 25.38 -4.14 29.66
CA TRP A 22 25.14 -3.29 28.49
C TRP A 22 23.84 -3.67 27.77
N GLY A 23 23.52 -4.96 27.68
CA GLY A 23 22.25 -5.46 27.14
C GLY A 23 21.05 -4.97 27.95
N LEU A 24 21.13 -5.02 29.29
CA LEU A 24 20.07 -4.55 30.18
C LEU A 24 19.79 -3.06 30.04
N LEU A 25 20.78 -2.24 29.66
CA LEU A 25 20.61 -0.81 29.40
C LEU A 25 20.22 -0.49 27.95
N LEU A 26 20.75 -1.24 26.99
CA LEU A 26 20.51 -1.02 25.56
C LEU A 26 19.08 -1.39 25.15
N VAL A 27 18.54 -2.49 25.69
CA VAL A 27 17.18 -2.95 25.38
C VAL A 27 16.11 -1.90 25.74
N PRO A 28 16.04 -1.34 26.97
CA PRO A 28 15.03 -0.33 27.29
C PRO A 28 15.22 0.97 26.49
N LEU A 29 16.47 1.37 26.23
CA LEU A 29 16.76 2.57 25.44
C LEU A 29 16.26 2.43 23.99
N THR A 30 16.61 1.31 23.35
CA THR A 30 16.23 1.04 21.96
C THR A 30 14.73 0.81 21.81
N THR A 31 14.11 0.06 22.71
CA THR A 31 12.65 -0.17 22.70
C THR A 31 11.85 1.12 22.94
N PHE A 32 12.34 2.03 23.81
CA PHE A 32 11.71 3.34 24.00
C PHE A 32 11.82 4.25 22.77
N ALA A 33 13.02 4.31 22.16
CA ALA A 33 13.23 5.05 20.93
C ALA A 33 12.35 4.51 19.79
N LEU A 34 12.31 3.18 19.62
CA LEU A 34 11.45 2.51 18.65
C LEU A 34 9.97 2.73 18.95
N GLY A 35 9.54 2.63 20.21
CA GLY A 35 8.16 2.87 20.62
C GLY A 35 7.71 4.30 20.30
N THR A 36 8.55 5.28 20.59
CA THR A 36 8.30 6.69 20.27
C THR A 36 8.18 6.91 18.76
N TRP A 37 9.09 6.31 17.99
CA TRP A 37 9.03 6.36 16.52
C TRP A 37 7.77 5.70 15.96
N GLN A 38 7.37 4.53 16.48
CA GLN A 38 6.13 3.85 16.07
C GLN A 38 4.89 4.72 16.29
N VAL A 39 4.82 5.44 17.42
CA VAL A 39 3.72 6.38 17.70
C VAL A 39 3.74 7.57 16.74
N GLN A 40 4.90 8.18 16.50
CA GLN A 40 5.03 9.30 15.56
C GLN A 40 4.69 8.86 14.13
N ARG A 41 5.18 7.70 13.71
CA ARG A 41 4.91 7.07 12.41
C ARG A 41 3.43 6.80 12.23
N ARG A 42 2.76 6.28 13.26
CA ARG A 42 1.31 6.06 13.27
C ARG A 42 0.55 7.39 13.10
N LYS A 43 0.91 8.43 13.85
CA LYS A 43 0.28 9.76 13.74
C LYS A 43 0.42 10.33 12.33
N TRP A 44 1.63 10.30 11.76
CA TRP A 44 1.86 10.74 10.38
C TRP A 44 1.04 9.94 9.36
N LYS A 45 0.97 8.61 9.52
CA LYS A 45 0.14 7.76 8.64
C LYS A 45 -1.34 8.11 8.72
N LEU A 46 -1.87 8.33 9.92
CA LEU A 46 -3.27 8.70 10.11
C LEU A 46 -3.58 10.06 9.49
N ASP A 47 -2.69 11.03 9.66
CA ASP A 47 -2.83 12.35 9.06
C ASP A 47 -2.84 12.28 7.52
N LEU A 48 -1.93 11.49 6.94
CA LEU A 48 -1.90 11.26 5.49
C LEU A 48 -3.19 10.61 4.98
N ILE A 49 -3.73 9.61 5.70
CA ILE A 49 -5.01 8.97 5.35
C ILE A 49 -6.14 9.99 5.43
N ALA A 50 -6.17 10.84 6.46
CA ALA A 50 -7.20 11.86 6.62
C ALA A 50 -7.16 12.88 5.47
N GLN A 51 -5.97 13.36 5.09
CA GLN A 51 -5.78 14.25 3.94
C GLN A 51 -6.21 13.60 2.62
N LEU A 52 -5.89 12.33 2.42
CA LEU A 52 -6.27 11.62 1.19
C LEU A 52 -7.78 11.39 1.13
N THR A 53 -8.38 11.01 2.26
CA THR A 53 -9.83 10.78 2.38
C THR A 53 -10.60 12.06 2.09
N SER A 54 -10.17 13.20 2.65
CA SER A 54 -10.83 14.49 2.39
C SER A 54 -10.76 14.91 0.92
N ARG A 55 -9.67 14.58 0.21
CA ARG A 55 -9.56 14.85 -1.23
C ARG A 55 -10.46 13.94 -2.06
N ILE A 56 -10.49 12.64 -1.78
CA ILE A 56 -11.29 11.67 -2.55
C ILE A 56 -12.79 11.91 -2.37
N THR A 57 -13.23 12.35 -1.19
CA THR A 57 -14.63 12.63 -0.87
C THR A 57 -15.07 14.06 -1.22
N ALA A 58 -14.15 14.93 -1.65
CA ALA A 58 -14.50 16.29 -2.03
C ALA A 58 -15.42 16.35 -3.25
N ASP A 59 -16.10 17.48 -3.46
CA ASP A 59 -16.98 17.63 -4.60
C ASP A 59 -16.23 17.53 -5.94
N PRO A 60 -16.79 16.79 -6.92
CA PRO A 60 -16.17 16.64 -8.22
C PRO A 60 -16.11 17.96 -8.98
N ILE A 61 -14.94 18.27 -9.52
CA ILE A 61 -14.66 19.49 -10.29
C ILE A 61 -14.42 19.17 -11.78
N PRO A 62 -14.60 20.13 -12.70
CA PRO A 62 -14.23 19.92 -14.10
C PRO A 62 -12.72 19.69 -14.24
N LEU A 63 -12.33 18.86 -15.21
CA LEU A 63 -10.92 18.64 -15.53
C LEU A 63 -10.34 19.86 -16.24
N THR A 64 -9.16 20.32 -15.80
CA THR A 64 -8.40 21.38 -16.45
C THR A 64 -7.10 20.83 -17.05
N LEU A 65 -6.54 21.53 -18.04
CA LEU A 65 -5.33 21.12 -18.78
C LEU A 65 -4.08 21.87 -18.34
N ASP A 66 -4.19 22.83 -17.43
CA ASP A 66 -3.05 23.59 -16.93
C ASP A 66 -2.19 22.68 -16.03
N PRO A 67 -0.87 22.53 -16.30
CA PRO A 67 -0.01 21.64 -15.52
C PRO A 67 0.06 21.97 -14.03
N MET A 68 -0.10 23.24 -13.66
CA MET A 68 -0.06 23.66 -12.26
C MET A 68 -1.32 23.17 -11.52
N GLU A 69 -2.49 23.42 -12.11
CA GLU A 69 -3.77 22.94 -11.57
C GLU A 69 -3.86 21.41 -11.55
N LEU A 70 -3.30 20.73 -12.57
CA LEU A 70 -3.34 19.26 -12.65
C LEU A 70 -2.68 18.57 -11.46
N LYS A 71 -1.64 19.18 -10.88
CA LYS A 71 -0.99 18.70 -9.65
C LYS A 71 -1.91 18.80 -8.43
N GLU A 72 -2.77 19.82 -8.39
CA GLU A 72 -3.74 20.02 -7.32
C GLU A 72 -4.93 19.05 -7.43
N LEU A 73 -5.21 18.56 -8.64
CA LEU A 73 -6.24 17.55 -8.92
C LEU A 73 -5.86 16.13 -8.45
N GLU A 74 -4.65 15.92 -7.92
CA GLU A 74 -4.24 14.59 -7.42
C GLU A 74 -5.18 14.11 -6.30
N TYR A 75 -5.76 12.93 -6.52
CA TYR A 75 -6.78 12.30 -5.66
C TYR A 75 -8.07 13.10 -5.49
N ARG A 76 -8.36 14.06 -6.37
CA ARG A 76 -9.65 14.75 -6.44
C ARG A 76 -10.55 14.07 -7.47
N PRO A 77 -11.85 13.89 -7.17
CA PRO A 77 -12.79 13.44 -8.18
C PRO A 77 -12.98 14.53 -9.24
N VAL A 78 -13.06 14.10 -10.50
CA VAL A 78 -13.30 15.00 -11.64
C VAL A 78 -14.49 14.53 -12.45
N LYS A 79 -15.22 15.48 -13.05
CA LYS A 79 -16.30 15.21 -14.01
C LYS A 79 -15.82 15.53 -15.41
N VAL A 80 -15.99 14.56 -16.31
CA VAL A 80 -15.66 14.68 -17.73
C VAL A 80 -16.75 14.03 -18.57
N ARG A 81 -16.96 14.56 -19.77
CA ARG A 81 -17.89 14.00 -20.77
C ARG A 81 -17.12 13.56 -22.00
N GLY A 82 -17.48 12.41 -22.56
CA GLY A 82 -16.68 11.79 -23.60
C GLY A 82 -17.07 10.36 -23.94
N ARG A 83 -16.14 9.63 -24.55
CA ARG A 83 -16.33 8.23 -24.95
C ARG A 83 -15.09 7.40 -24.68
N PHE A 84 -15.29 6.15 -24.25
CA PHE A 84 -14.20 5.18 -24.12
C PHE A 84 -13.81 4.58 -25.47
N ASP A 85 -12.51 4.49 -25.74
CA ASP A 85 -11.94 3.72 -26.85
C ASP A 85 -11.52 2.32 -26.36
N HIS A 86 -12.47 1.39 -26.39
CA HIS A 86 -12.23 -0.01 -25.98
C HIS A 86 -11.30 -0.77 -26.95
N SER A 87 -11.02 -0.24 -28.13
CA SER A 87 -10.08 -0.88 -29.07
C SER A 87 -8.62 -0.78 -28.60
N LYS A 88 -8.32 0.22 -27.76
CA LYS A 88 -6.97 0.52 -27.22
C LYS A 88 -6.86 0.25 -25.73
N GLU A 89 -7.58 -0.74 -25.24
CA GLU A 89 -7.56 -1.13 -23.84
C GLU A 89 -6.21 -1.76 -23.44
N LEU A 90 -5.70 -1.32 -22.29
CA LEU A 90 -4.42 -1.75 -21.72
C LEU A 90 -4.67 -2.54 -20.44
N TYR A 91 -3.90 -3.61 -20.25
CA TYR A 91 -3.96 -4.43 -19.04
C TYR A 91 -2.64 -4.33 -18.27
N ILE A 92 -2.72 -3.94 -17.00
CA ILE A 92 -1.56 -3.92 -16.09
C ILE A 92 -1.60 -5.20 -15.26
N LEU A 93 -0.62 -6.09 -15.43
CA LEU A 93 -0.48 -7.37 -14.72
C LEU A 93 0.95 -7.58 -14.18
N PRO A 94 1.12 -8.44 -13.16
CA PRO A 94 0.08 -9.00 -12.30
C PRO A 94 -0.37 -7.98 -11.25
N ARG A 95 -1.67 -7.91 -10.98
CA ARG A 95 -2.24 -7.14 -9.85
C ARG A 95 -2.96 -8.09 -8.91
N SER A 96 -2.85 -7.83 -7.61
CA SER A 96 -3.63 -8.53 -6.60
C SER A 96 -4.93 -7.76 -6.35
N LEU A 97 -6.02 -8.47 -6.09
CA LEU A 97 -7.25 -7.86 -5.60
C LEU A 97 -6.99 -7.24 -4.22
N LEU A 98 -7.23 -5.93 -4.10
CA LEU A 98 -7.27 -5.22 -2.82
C LEU A 98 -8.69 -5.30 -2.27
N ASP A 99 -8.87 -6.08 -1.22
CA ASP A 99 -10.12 -6.15 -0.46
C ASP A 99 -9.81 -5.80 1.00
N PRO A 100 -10.23 -4.61 1.49
CA PRO A 100 -9.90 -4.17 2.84
C PRO A 100 -10.36 -5.14 3.93
N GLU A 101 -11.51 -5.79 3.75
CA GLU A 101 -12.05 -6.70 4.75
C GLU A 101 -11.25 -8.00 4.79
N ARG A 102 -10.88 -8.50 3.61
CA ARG A 102 -10.00 -9.67 3.49
C ARG A 102 -8.60 -9.40 4.03
N GLU A 103 -8.01 -8.26 3.67
CA GLU A 103 -6.68 -7.86 4.14
C GLU A 103 -6.65 -7.72 5.67
N ALA A 104 -7.70 -7.16 6.28
CA ALA A 104 -7.79 -7.08 7.74
C ALA A 104 -7.88 -8.48 8.41
N ARG A 105 -8.61 -9.42 7.82
CA ARG A 105 -8.74 -10.80 8.32
C ARG A 105 -7.48 -11.64 8.11
N GLU A 106 -6.73 -11.39 7.04
CA GLU A 106 -5.50 -12.10 6.70
C GLU A 106 -4.23 -11.41 7.24
N ALA A 107 -4.36 -10.21 7.83
CA ALA A 107 -3.25 -9.48 8.43
C ALA A 107 -2.51 -10.35 9.47
N GLY A 108 -1.19 -10.50 9.28
CA GLY A 108 -0.33 -11.30 10.17
C GLY A 108 -0.23 -12.78 9.81
N ARG A 109 -0.90 -13.25 8.75
CA ARG A 109 -0.66 -14.61 8.21
C ARG A 109 0.62 -14.66 7.37
N ILE A 110 1.39 -15.73 7.55
CA ILE A 110 2.63 -16.00 6.80
C ILE A 110 2.32 -16.46 5.37
N THR A 111 1.14 -17.02 5.14
CA THR A 111 0.66 -17.45 3.82
C THR A 111 -0.54 -16.63 3.39
N SER A 112 -0.43 -15.95 2.26
CA SER A 112 -1.55 -15.31 1.57
C SER A 112 -1.67 -15.91 0.17
N HIS A 113 -2.90 -16.10 -0.30
CA HIS A 113 -3.20 -16.45 -1.69
C HIS A 113 -4.03 -15.32 -2.29
N PRO A 114 -3.40 -14.19 -2.66
CA PRO A 114 -4.11 -13.10 -3.30
C PRO A 114 -4.64 -13.56 -4.65
N GLU A 115 -5.88 -13.19 -4.97
CA GLU A 115 -6.41 -13.47 -6.30
C GLU A 115 -5.70 -12.55 -7.30
N ASN A 116 -4.96 -13.16 -8.23
CA ASN A 116 -4.24 -12.44 -9.26
C ASN A 116 -5.16 -12.07 -10.43
N GLY A 117 -5.02 -10.85 -10.92
CA GLY A 117 -5.75 -10.31 -12.05
C GLY A 117 -5.01 -9.14 -12.71
N ALA A 118 -5.77 -8.25 -13.32
CA ALA A 118 -5.26 -7.09 -14.03
C ALA A 118 -6.01 -5.83 -13.61
N ASN A 119 -5.32 -4.69 -13.62
CA ASN A 119 -6.02 -3.41 -13.71
C ASN A 119 -6.25 -3.09 -15.18
N VAL A 120 -7.49 -2.74 -15.50
CA VAL A 120 -7.90 -2.35 -16.85
C VAL A 120 -7.78 -0.84 -16.98
N VAL A 121 -6.95 -0.39 -17.92
CA VAL A 121 -6.84 1.03 -18.27
C VAL A 121 -7.38 1.22 -19.68
N THR A 122 -8.31 2.16 -19.84
CA THR A 122 -8.94 2.41 -21.14
C THR A 122 -8.81 3.90 -21.49
N PRO A 123 -8.34 4.24 -22.69
CA PRO A 123 -8.35 5.61 -23.15
C PRO A 123 -9.78 6.16 -23.22
N PHE A 124 -9.97 7.37 -22.73
CA PHE A 124 -11.22 8.10 -22.73
C PHE A 124 -11.01 9.43 -23.45
N TYR A 125 -11.75 9.63 -24.53
CA TYR A 125 -11.71 10.87 -25.30
C TYR A 125 -12.69 11.88 -24.70
N CYS A 126 -12.17 12.96 -24.12
CA CYS A 126 -12.95 14.05 -23.55
C CYS A 126 -13.44 14.98 -24.67
N THR A 127 -14.76 15.04 -24.89
CA THR A 127 -15.34 15.85 -25.98
C THR A 127 -15.24 17.35 -25.73
N GLU A 128 -15.24 17.78 -24.46
CA GLU A 128 -15.19 19.20 -24.10
C GLU A 128 -13.78 19.78 -24.20
N LEU A 129 -12.76 18.97 -23.89
CA LEU A 129 -11.36 19.39 -23.85
C LEU A 129 -10.56 18.98 -25.10
N GLY A 130 -11.11 18.09 -25.93
CA GLY A 130 -10.44 17.57 -27.13
C GLY A 130 -9.23 16.67 -26.86
N VAL A 131 -9.00 16.27 -25.61
CA VAL A 131 -7.86 15.44 -25.19
C VAL A 131 -8.28 14.00 -24.90
N THR A 132 -7.32 13.07 -24.96
CA THR A 132 -7.51 11.68 -24.51
C THR A 132 -6.82 11.49 -23.17
N ILE A 133 -7.57 11.03 -22.16
CA ILE A 133 -7.05 10.67 -20.84
C ILE A 133 -7.04 9.16 -20.65
N LEU A 134 -6.16 8.65 -19.80
CA LEU A 134 -6.15 7.25 -19.42
C LEU A 134 -6.95 7.05 -18.13
N VAL A 135 -8.01 6.26 -18.20
CA VAL A 135 -8.86 5.96 -17.05
C VAL A 135 -8.62 4.52 -16.60
N ASN A 136 -8.17 4.36 -15.36
CA ASN A 136 -8.13 3.06 -14.71
C ASN A 136 -9.55 2.68 -14.26
N ARG A 137 -10.15 1.69 -14.92
CA ARG A 137 -11.52 1.20 -14.65
C ARG A 137 -11.58 0.18 -13.50
N GLY A 138 -10.43 -0.16 -12.94
CA GLY A 138 -10.33 -1.05 -11.78
C GLY A 138 -9.86 -2.46 -12.12
N PHE A 139 -9.99 -3.33 -11.11
CA PHE A 139 -9.46 -4.68 -11.12
C PHE A 139 -10.40 -5.66 -11.83
N VAL A 140 -9.80 -6.57 -12.61
CA VAL A 140 -10.48 -7.70 -13.26
C VAL A 140 -9.71 -8.99 -12.92
N PRO A 141 -10.38 -10.02 -12.38
CA PRO A 141 -9.77 -11.33 -12.15
C PRO A 141 -9.23 -11.94 -13.44
N LYS A 142 -8.13 -12.72 -13.37
CA LYS A 142 -7.50 -13.35 -14.55
C LYS A 142 -8.48 -14.17 -15.41
N LYS A 143 -9.47 -14.80 -14.77
CA LYS A 143 -10.52 -15.59 -15.44
C LYS A 143 -11.47 -14.75 -16.32
N LYS A 144 -11.57 -13.43 -16.07
CA LYS A 144 -12.49 -12.50 -16.74
C LYS A 144 -11.77 -11.44 -17.57
N LEU A 145 -10.51 -11.68 -17.94
CA LEU A 145 -9.70 -10.69 -18.64
C LEU A 145 -10.28 -10.32 -20.01
N LYS A 146 -10.82 -11.32 -20.73
CA LYS A 146 -11.41 -11.14 -22.07
C LYS A 146 -12.61 -10.16 -22.02
N PRO A 147 -12.66 -9.13 -22.88
CA PRO A 147 -13.75 -8.16 -22.95
C PRO A 147 -15.15 -8.77 -22.95
N GLU A 148 -15.34 -9.85 -23.71
CA GLU A 148 -16.60 -10.57 -23.89
C GLU A 148 -17.13 -11.15 -22.57
N THR A 149 -16.24 -11.52 -21.64
CA THR A 149 -16.61 -12.11 -20.35
C THR A 149 -17.04 -11.09 -19.30
N ARG A 150 -17.02 -9.79 -19.64
CA ARG A 150 -17.29 -8.67 -18.72
C ARG A 150 -18.13 -7.55 -19.33
N LEU A 151 -19.25 -7.91 -19.95
CA LEU A 151 -20.19 -6.96 -20.58
C LEU A 151 -20.60 -5.78 -19.68
N LYS A 152 -20.81 -6.03 -18.37
CA LYS A 152 -21.14 -4.97 -17.39
C LYS A 152 -20.05 -3.89 -17.29
N GLY A 153 -18.80 -4.24 -17.55
CA GLY A 153 -17.67 -3.29 -17.55
C GLY A 153 -17.51 -2.52 -18.85
N GLN A 154 -18.15 -2.93 -19.95
CA GLN A 154 -18.00 -2.33 -21.28
C GLN A 154 -18.95 -1.14 -21.51
N VAL A 155 -18.92 -0.20 -20.58
CA VAL A 155 -19.68 1.06 -20.70
C VAL A 155 -19.13 1.90 -21.86
N ARG A 156 -20.00 2.55 -22.64
CA ARG A 156 -19.57 3.38 -23.77
C ARG A 156 -19.03 4.76 -23.34
N GLY A 157 -19.38 5.20 -22.14
CA GLY A 157 -19.20 6.58 -21.67
C GLY A 157 -20.54 7.28 -21.56
#